data_AF-A0A3B0TEQ3-F1
#
_entry.id   AF-A0A3B0TEQ3-F1
#
_cell.length_a   1.000
_cell.length_b   1.000
_cell.length_c   1.000
_cell.angle_alpha   90.00
_cell.angle_beta   90.00
_cell.angle_gamma   90.00
#
_symmetry.space_group_name_H-M   'P 1'
#
loop_
_entity.id
_entity.type
_entity.pdbx_description
1 polymer ?
#
loop_
_entity_poly.entity_id
_entity_poly.type
_entity_poly.pdbx_seq_one_letter_code
_entity_poly.pdbx_strand_id
1 'polypeptide(L)'
;MDPQVKSRELKQAFELLVLAGVIHPIYATSASGLPLGFQIREQKFKIIFLDVGLAQNICGLQAEINFSKDLVQINAGSVAEQFVGQELRAYGDAFTRQNLYFWARNKKSSTAEVDFVINIGSKILPVEVKAGQTGTLKSIKLFLNEKKASFGVRVSQNSLSYYDRILSVPLYMVEQIPRMVEAVELKEY
;
A
#
# COMPACT_ATOMS: atom_id res chain seq x y z
N MET A 1 -23.24 5.81 -12.67
CA MET A 1 -23.65 6.18 -11.30
C MET A 1 -25.09 6.64 -11.39
N ASP A 2 -26.00 6.02 -10.62
CA ASP A 2 -27.39 6.45 -10.56
C ASP A 2 -27.45 7.87 -9.94
N PRO A 3 -27.97 8.88 -10.64
CA PRO A 3 -28.05 10.25 -10.13
C PRO A 3 -28.94 10.42 -8.89
N GLN A 4 -29.74 9.40 -8.52
CA GLN A 4 -30.70 9.49 -7.41
C GLN A 4 -30.13 9.12 -6.04
N VAL A 5 -28.98 8.43 -5.97
CA VAL A 5 -28.39 8.07 -4.67
C VAL A 5 -27.75 9.29 -4.03
N LYS A 6 -28.30 9.74 -2.90
CA LYS A 6 -27.79 10.91 -2.19
C LYS A 6 -26.40 10.61 -1.63
N SER A 7 -25.48 11.57 -1.71
CA SER A 7 -24.10 11.46 -1.17
C SER A 7 -24.06 10.93 0.29
N ARG A 8 -25.08 11.26 1.10
CA ARG A 8 -25.25 10.76 2.46
C ARG A 8 -25.40 9.24 2.55
N GLU A 9 -26.20 8.65 1.66
CA GLU A 9 -26.48 7.21 1.65
C GLU A 9 -25.25 6.42 1.22
N LEU A 10 -24.50 6.92 0.23
CA LEU A 10 -23.21 6.33 -0.16
C LEU A 10 -22.20 6.36 0.99
N LYS A 11 -22.13 7.48 1.72
CA LYS A 11 -21.23 7.60 2.88
C LYS A 11 -21.60 6.59 3.97
N GLN A 12 -22.90 6.47 4.28
CA GLN A 12 -23.39 5.53 5.29
C GLN A 12 -23.12 4.07 4.89
N ALA A 13 -23.38 3.70 3.64
CA ALA A 13 -23.07 2.36 3.14
C ALA A 13 -21.56 2.07 3.20
N PHE A 14 -20.73 3.03 2.83
CA PHE A 14 -19.28 2.93 2.93
C PHE A 14 -18.83 2.71 4.38
N GLU A 15 -19.32 3.51 5.33
CA GLU A 15 -19.01 3.38 6.76
C GLU A 15 -19.43 2.00 7.29
N LEU A 16 -20.59 1.49 6.90
CA LEU A 16 -21.04 0.15 7.27
C LEU A 16 -20.13 -0.96 6.73
N LEU A 17 -19.67 -0.86 5.47
CA LEU A 17 -18.73 -1.83 4.90
C LEU A 17 -17.36 -1.79 5.60
N VAL A 18 -16.91 -0.59 6.01
CA VAL A 18 -15.70 -0.44 6.82
C VAL A 18 -15.89 -1.09 8.19
N LEU A 19 -16.99 -0.80 8.88
CA LEU A 19 -17.28 -1.37 10.20
C LEU A 19 -17.39 -2.90 10.15
N ALA A 20 -18.03 -3.44 9.12
CA ALA A 20 -18.14 -4.88 8.87
C ALA A 20 -16.80 -5.55 8.49
N GLY A 21 -15.77 -4.77 8.19
CA GLY A 21 -14.46 -5.29 7.78
C GLY A 21 -14.42 -5.83 6.35
N VAL A 22 -15.43 -5.54 5.53
CA VAL A 22 -15.47 -5.96 4.12
C VAL A 22 -14.50 -5.12 3.28
N ILE A 23 -14.38 -3.84 3.62
CA ILE A 23 -13.45 -2.92 2.97
C ILE A 23 -12.59 -2.18 4.00
N HIS A 24 -11.41 -1.78 3.56
CA HIS A 24 -10.43 -1.09 4.39
C HIS A 24 -9.87 0.11 3.63
N PRO A 25 -10.16 1.35 4.07
CA PRO A 25 -9.64 2.53 3.43
C PRO A 25 -8.14 2.68 3.70
N ILE A 26 -7.40 3.05 2.67
CA ILE A 26 -6.02 3.55 2.77
C ILE A 26 -6.09 5.06 2.55
N TYR A 27 -5.84 5.86 3.58
CA TYR A 27 -5.96 7.31 3.47
C TYR A 27 -4.66 7.95 2.97
N ALA A 28 -4.78 8.97 2.12
CA ALA A 28 -3.64 9.78 1.73
C ALA A 28 -3.13 10.55 2.95
N THR A 29 -1.84 10.45 3.26
CA THR A 29 -1.20 11.21 4.33
C THR A 29 -0.07 12.08 3.77
N SER A 30 0.20 13.19 4.47
CA SER A 30 1.38 13.99 4.16
C SER A 30 2.70 13.30 4.57
N ALA A 31 2.64 12.29 5.46
CA ALA A 31 3.79 11.53 5.94
C ALA A 31 4.95 12.42 6.44
N SER A 32 4.63 13.48 7.21
CA SER A 32 5.63 14.44 7.72
C SER A 32 5.89 14.30 9.22
N GLY A 33 5.31 13.30 9.87
CA GLY A 33 5.48 13.03 11.29
C GLY A 33 4.61 11.86 11.75
N LEU A 34 4.89 11.36 12.95
CA LEU A 34 4.08 10.35 13.62
C LEU A 34 3.13 11.02 14.64
N PRO A 35 1.95 10.43 14.90
CA PRO A 35 1.37 9.29 14.19
C PRO A 35 0.93 9.66 12.77
N LEU A 36 1.06 8.72 11.81
CA LEU A 36 0.74 8.96 10.38
C LEU A 36 -0.70 9.43 10.14
N GLY A 37 -1.62 9.04 11.04
CA GLY A 37 -3.03 9.41 11.03
C GLY A 37 -3.32 10.90 11.25
N PHE A 38 -2.38 11.67 11.82
CA PHE A 38 -2.63 13.09 12.13
C PHE A 38 -2.70 13.98 10.89
N GLN A 39 -2.14 13.53 9.76
CA GLN A 39 -2.00 14.33 8.54
C GLN A 39 -2.74 13.74 7.34
N ILE A 40 -3.81 12.99 7.62
CA ILE A 40 -4.61 12.36 6.58
C ILE A 40 -5.47 13.37 5.82
N ARG A 41 -5.85 12.99 4.61
CA ARG A 41 -6.84 13.66 3.77
C ARG A 41 -7.99 12.70 3.57
N GLU A 42 -9.01 12.82 4.41
CA GLU A 42 -10.14 11.87 4.42
C GLU A 42 -10.86 11.76 3.07
N GLN A 43 -10.84 12.83 2.27
CA GLN A 43 -11.46 12.85 0.93
C GLN A 43 -10.62 12.14 -0.15
N LYS A 44 -9.35 11.80 0.13
CA LYS A 44 -8.48 11.09 -0.81
C LYS A 44 -8.06 9.76 -0.18
N PHE A 45 -8.72 8.69 -0.60
CA PHE A 45 -8.44 7.33 -0.14
C PHE A 45 -8.49 6.31 -1.28
N LYS A 46 -7.78 5.20 -1.08
CA LYS A 46 -7.91 3.95 -1.84
C LYS A 46 -8.64 2.93 -0.99
N ILE A 47 -9.08 1.82 -1.59
CA ILE A 47 -9.79 0.75 -0.88
C ILE A 47 -9.04 -0.58 -1.05
N ILE A 48 -8.86 -1.29 0.06
CA ILE A 48 -8.51 -2.69 0.09
C ILE A 48 -9.75 -3.50 0.44
N PHE A 49 -9.94 -4.60 -0.26
CA PHE A 49 -10.99 -5.57 0.02
C PHE A 49 -10.52 -6.59 1.05
N LEU A 50 -11.46 -7.26 1.72
CA LEU A 50 -11.17 -8.27 2.75
C LEU A 50 -10.24 -9.39 2.26
N ASP A 51 -10.42 -9.86 1.02
CA ASP A 51 -9.69 -11.00 0.46
C ASP A 51 -9.36 -10.77 -1.02
N VAL A 52 -8.14 -11.11 -1.46
CA VAL A 52 -7.68 -10.86 -2.84
C VAL A 52 -8.46 -11.70 -3.86
N GLY A 53 -8.81 -12.95 -3.51
CA GLY A 53 -9.61 -13.83 -4.36
C GLY A 53 -11.04 -13.31 -4.53
N LEU A 54 -11.67 -12.89 -3.42
CA LEU A 54 -13.00 -12.28 -3.45
C LEU A 54 -13.00 -10.93 -4.20
N ALA A 55 -11.94 -10.12 -4.04
CA ALA A 55 -11.79 -8.86 -4.77
C ALA A 55 -11.76 -9.10 -6.28
N GLN A 56 -11.02 -10.11 -6.72
CA GLN A 56 -10.95 -10.48 -8.13
C GLN A 56 -12.29 -11.02 -8.63
N ASN A 57 -12.95 -11.88 -7.84
CA ASN A 57 -14.24 -12.46 -8.19
C ASN A 57 -15.32 -11.38 -8.39
N ILE A 58 -15.43 -10.41 -7.48
CA ILE A 58 -16.36 -9.28 -7.59
C ILE A 58 -16.05 -8.39 -8.81
N CYS A 59 -14.78 -8.27 -9.19
CA CYS A 59 -14.37 -7.58 -10.41
C CYS A 59 -14.70 -8.36 -11.71
N GLY A 60 -15.36 -9.51 -11.61
CA GLY A 60 -15.73 -10.35 -12.76
C GLY A 60 -14.58 -11.21 -13.29
N LEU A 61 -13.46 -11.30 -12.57
CA LEU A 61 -12.39 -12.24 -12.91
C LEU A 61 -12.79 -13.63 -12.41
N GLN A 62 -13.24 -14.48 -13.33
CA GLN A 62 -13.57 -15.87 -13.05
C GLN A 62 -12.31 -16.66 -12.65
N ALA A 63 -12.44 -17.62 -11.72
CA ALA A 63 -11.31 -18.42 -11.27
C ALA A 63 -10.59 -19.18 -12.42
N GLU A 64 -11.33 -19.52 -13.49
CA GLU A 64 -10.83 -20.20 -14.68
C GLU A 64 -9.84 -19.34 -15.49
N ILE A 65 -10.00 -18.01 -15.43
CA ILE A 65 -9.13 -17.03 -16.10
C ILE A 65 -7.76 -16.91 -15.42
N ASN A 66 -7.69 -17.15 -14.10
CA ASN A 66 -6.44 -17.06 -13.33
C ASN A 66 -5.40 -18.14 -13.69
N PHE A 67 -5.80 -19.19 -14.42
CA PHE A 67 -4.87 -20.20 -14.95
C PHE A 67 -4.28 -19.80 -16.32
N SER A 68 -4.82 -18.78 -16.97
CA SER A 68 -4.22 -18.21 -18.18
C SER A 68 -3.15 -17.17 -17.80
N LYS A 69 -1.91 -17.35 -18.27
CA LYS A 69 -0.79 -16.44 -17.96
C LYS A 69 -1.05 -14.98 -18.37
N ASP A 70 -1.88 -14.78 -19.41
CA ASP A 70 -2.08 -13.47 -20.05
C ASP A 70 -3.03 -12.56 -19.28
N LEU A 71 -4.12 -13.08 -18.70
CA LEU A 71 -5.09 -12.27 -17.95
C LEU A 71 -4.60 -11.93 -16.54
N VAL A 72 -3.79 -12.82 -15.93
CA VAL A 72 -3.07 -12.55 -14.68
C VAL A 72 -2.14 -11.33 -14.84
N GLN A 73 -1.48 -11.16 -16.00
CA GLN A 73 -0.58 -10.02 -16.24
C GLN A 73 -1.29 -8.66 -16.31
N ILE A 74 -2.52 -8.60 -16.80
CA ILE A 74 -3.26 -7.34 -16.98
C ILE A 74 -3.66 -6.71 -15.63
N ASN A 75 -4.02 -7.53 -14.63
CA ASN A 75 -4.41 -7.05 -13.30
C ASN A 75 -3.36 -7.32 -12.20
N ALA A 76 -2.19 -7.83 -12.56
CA ALA A 76 -1.17 -8.24 -11.59
C ALA A 76 -0.78 -7.10 -10.62
N GLY A 77 -0.76 -5.86 -11.10
CA GLY A 77 -0.48 -4.66 -10.30
C GLY A 77 -1.46 -4.47 -9.15
N SER A 78 -2.74 -4.32 -9.46
CA SER A 78 -3.80 -4.12 -8.46
C SER A 78 -3.91 -5.30 -7.50
N VAL A 79 -3.76 -6.52 -8.01
CA VAL A 79 -3.77 -7.75 -7.19
C VAL A 79 -2.60 -7.77 -6.22
N ALA A 80 -1.39 -7.39 -6.66
CA ALA A 80 -0.22 -7.28 -5.79
C ALA A 80 -0.41 -6.18 -4.73
N GLU A 81 -0.98 -5.03 -5.10
CA GLU A 81 -1.30 -3.97 -4.13
C GLU A 81 -2.33 -4.43 -3.08
N GLN A 82 -3.39 -5.12 -3.49
CA GLN A 82 -4.38 -5.71 -2.58
C GLN A 82 -3.72 -6.72 -1.64
N PHE A 83 -2.90 -7.63 -2.17
CA PHE A 83 -2.17 -8.61 -1.39
C PHE A 83 -1.25 -7.95 -0.36
N VAL A 84 -0.38 -7.04 -0.80
CA VAL A 84 0.57 -6.36 0.10
C VAL A 84 -0.16 -5.58 1.19
N GLY A 85 -1.23 -4.88 0.84
CA GLY A 85 -1.98 -4.14 1.85
C GLY A 85 -2.78 -5.04 2.81
N GLN A 86 -3.23 -6.23 2.39
CA GLN A 86 -3.77 -7.22 3.32
C GLN A 86 -2.71 -7.75 4.28
N GLU A 87 -1.53 -8.13 3.77
CA GLU A 87 -0.40 -8.59 4.60
C GLU A 87 0.05 -7.50 5.58
N LEU A 88 0.20 -6.26 5.12
CA LEU A 88 0.57 -5.13 6.00
C LEU A 88 -0.43 -4.92 7.14
N ARG A 89 -1.71 -5.22 6.92
CA ARG A 89 -2.77 -5.18 7.96
C ARG A 89 -2.75 -6.39 8.87
N ALA A 90 -2.47 -7.56 8.32
CA ALA A 90 -2.44 -8.81 9.06
C ALA A 90 -1.30 -8.83 10.09
N TYR A 91 -0.14 -8.28 9.73
CA TYR A 91 1.04 -8.21 10.60
C TYR A 91 1.16 -6.89 11.38
N GLY A 92 0.07 -6.15 11.47
CA GLY A 92 -0.06 -5.03 12.38
C GLY A 92 -0.05 -5.42 13.85
N ASP A 93 -0.10 -4.39 14.68
CA ASP A 93 -0.44 -4.58 16.09
C ASP A 93 -1.86 -5.16 16.20
N ALA A 94 -1.94 -6.38 16.73
CA ALA A 94 -3.19 -7.13 16.90
C ALA A 94 -4.20 -6.45 17.83
N PHE A 95 -3.73 -5.54 18.69
CA PHE A 95 -4.58 -4.83 19.65
C PHE A 95 -5.12 -3.50 19.12
N THR A 96 -4.67 -3.06 17.95
CA THR A 96 -5.13 -1.81 17.34
C THR A 96 -5.68 -2.05 15.94
N ARG A 97 -6.73 -1.30 15.59
CA ARG A 97 -7.25 -1.32 14.22
C ARG A 97 -6.23 -0.61 13.33
N GLN A 98 -5.38 -1.40 12.68
CA GLN A 98 -4.31 -0.85 11.86
C GLN A 98 -4.90 -0.15 10.63
N ASN A 99 -4.70 1.16 10.60
CA ASN A 99 -5.01 1.99 9.45
C ASN A 99 -3.81 1.97 8.51
N LEU A 100 -4.08 1.81 7.22
CA LEU A 100 -3.07 1.97 6.20
C LEU A 100 -3.10 3.39 5.66
N TYR A 101 -1.94 3.83 5.23
CA TYR A 101 -1.75 5.14 4.63
C TYR A 101 -0.96 5.00 3.35
N PHE A 102 -1.18 5.93 2.43
CA PHE A 102 -0.34 6.11 1.25
C PHE A 102 0.09 7.57 1.17
N TRP A 103 1.22 7.84 0.52
CA TRP A 103 1.63 9.24 0.33
C TRP A 103 1.31 9.69 -1.07
N ALA A 104 0.64 10.82 -1.16
CA ALA A 104 0.43 11.55 -2.39
C ALA A 104 1.06 12.93 -2.29
N ARG A 105 1.88 13.26 -3.28
CA ARG A 105 2.50 14.57 -3.39
C ARG A 105 1.44 15.65 -3.59
N ASN A 106 1.54 16.71 -2.79
CA ASN A 106 0.62 17.84 -2.85
C ASN A 106 1.26 19.07 -3.53
N LYS A 107 1.66 18.92 -4.80
CA LYS A 107 2.16 20.02 -5.62
C LYS A 107 1.40 20.07 -6.94
N LYS A 108 0.89 21.26 -7.29
CA LYS A 108 0.06 21.47 -8.49
C LYS A 108 0.74 21.06 -9.81
N SER A 109 2.07 21.12 -9.86
CA SER A 109 2.87 20.85 -11.06
C SER A 109 3.48 19.45 -11.13
N SER A 110 3.28 18.60 -10.12
CA SER A 110 3.83 17.24 -10.12
C SER A 110 3.03 16.32 -9.22
N THR A 111 2.45 15.30 -9.83
CA THR A 111 1.80 14.18 -9.16
C THR A 111 2.82 13.07 -8.94
N ALA A 112 2.87 12.57 -7.72
CA ALA A 112 3.61 11.36 -7.37
C ALA A 112 2.88 10.70 -6.20
N GLU A 113 2.89 9.39 -6.21
CA GLU A 113 2.20 8.58 -5.21
C GLU A 113 3.01 7.31 -4.96
N VAL A 114 3.15 6.95 -3.69
CA VAL A 114 3.67 5.63 -3.27
C VAL A 114 2.49 4.84 -2.71
N ASP A 115 2.50 3.52 -2.88
CA ASP A 115 1.35 2.67 -2.60
C ASP A 115 1.00 2.61 -1.12
N PHE A 116 2.03 2.54 -0.26
CA PHE A 116 1.86 2.62 1.18
C PHE A 116 2.94 3.45 1.86
N VAL A 117 2.64 3.90 3.06
CA VAL A 117 3.59 4.47 4.01
C VAL A 117 3.38 3.77 5.33
N ILE A 118 4.46 3.20 5.86
CA ILE A 118 4.47 2.48 7.13
C ILE A 118 5.37 3.21 8.12
N ASN A 119 5.17 2.91 9.40
CA ASN A 119 6.09 3.30 10.45
C ASN A 119 6.65 2.09 11.17
N ILE A 120 7.96 2.07 11.38
CA ILE A 120 8.69 1.06 12.16
C ILE A 120 9.58 1.85 13.12
N GLY A 121 9.32 1.72 14.42
CA GLY A 121 9.88 2.62 15.42
C GLY A 121 9.51 4.08 15.11
N SER A 122 10.53 4.94 15.06
CA SER A 122 10.38 6.37 14.74
C SER A 122 10.48 6.69 13.24
N LYS A 123 10.71 5.68 12.38
CA LYS A 123 10.90 5.89 10.94
C LYS A 123 9.59 5.86 10.19
N ILE A 124 9.51 6.71 9.17
CA ILE A 124 8.44 6.73 8.19
C ILE A 124 9.02 6.26 6.87
N LEU A 125 8.58 5.10 6.40
CA LEU A 125 9.14 4.44 5.22
C LEU A 125 8.07 4.34 4.13
N PRO A 126 8.38 4.76 2.89
CA PRO A 126 7.52 4.49 1.75
C PRO A 126 7.63 3.02 1.33
N VAL A 127 6.51 2.43 0.95
CA VAL A 127 6.44 1.09 0.36
C VAL A 127 5.85 1.22 -1.04
N GLU A 128 6.56 0.70 -2.04
CA GLU A 128 6.13 0.66 -3.43
C GLU A 128 5.97 -0.81 -3.86
N VAL A 129 4.81 -1.14 -4.43
CA VAL A 129 4.49 -2.48 -4.90
C VAL A 129 4.70 -2.57 -6.41
N LYS A 130 5.36 -3.63 -6.86
CA LYS A 130 5.59 -3.91 -8.29
C LYS A 130 5.27 -5.35 -8.59
N ALA A 131 4.26 -5.56 -9.43
CA ALA A 131 3.91 -6.89 -9.92
C ALA A 131 4.93 -7.45 -10.91
N GLY A 132 5.59 -6.60 -11.69
CA GLY A 132 6.62 -6.98 -12.65
C GLY A 132 8.05 -6.63 -12.21
N GLN A 133 9.04 -7.18 -12.92
CA GLN A 133 10.46 -6.87 -12.69
C GLN A 133 10.85 -5.47 -13.18
N THR A 134 10.10 -4.95 -14.17
CA THR A 134 10.32 -3.66 -14.82
C THR A 134 9.42 -2.59 -14.22
N GLY A 135 9.96 -1.41 -13.97
CA GLY A 135 9.21 -0.28 -13.41
C GLY A 135 10.12 0.74 -12.76
N THR A 136 9.87 2.02 -13.00
CA THR A 136 10.70 3.07 -12.42
C THR A 136 10.32 3.32 -10.97
N LEU A 137 11.31 3.46 -10.09
CA LEU A 137 11.14 3.82 -8.68
C LEU A 137 11.07 5.35 -8.47
N LYS A 138 10.40 6.07 -9.37
CA LYS A 138 10.38 7.54 -9.36
C LYS A 138 9.67 8.10 -8.12
N SER A 139 8.47 7.59 -7.80
CA SER A 139 7.68 8.04 -6.66
C SER A 139 8.39 7.82 -5.34
N ILE A 140 8.90 6.60 -5.11
CA ILE A 140 9.65 6.29 -3.89
C ILE A 140 10.91 7.14 -3.77
N LYS A 141 11.72 7.30 -4.83
CA LYS A 141 12.91 8.17 -4.79
C LYS A 141 12.56 9.62 -4.49
N LEU A 142 11.45 10.11 -5.05
CA LEU A 142 10.95 11.45 -4.76
C LEU A 142 10.50 11.59 -3.30
N PHE A 143 9.81 10.60 -2.76
CA PHE A 143 9.46 10.54 -1.34
C PHE A 143 10.72 10.61 -0.47
N LEU A 144 11.73 9.77 -0.74
CA LEU A 144 12.96 9.72 0.04
C LEU A 144 13.63 11.09 0.10
N ASN A 145 13.69 11.80 -1.03
CA ASN A 145 14.30 13.12 -1.11
C ASN A 145 13.45 14.20 -0.43
N GLU A 146 12.12 14.22 -0.63
CA GLU A 146 11.25 15.26 -0.03
C GLU A 146 11.05 15.07 1.48
N LYS A 147 11.01 13.82 1.94
CA LYS A 147 10.77 13.47 3.35
C LYS A 147 12.04 13.21 4.13
N LYS A 148 13.21 13.22 3.46
CA LYS A 148 14.50 12.86 4.04
C LYS A 148 14.45 11.49 4.75
N ALA A 149 13.67 10.56 4.20
CA ALA A 149 13.60 9.20 4.72
C ALA A 149 14.90 8.46 4.41
N SER A 150 15.36 7.62 5.33
CA SER A 150 16.66 6.92 5.22
C SER A 150 16.70 6.01 3.99
N PHE A 151 15.65 5.22 3.80
CA PHE A 151 15.48 4.32 2.67
C PHE A 151 14.00 4.02 2.42
N GLY A 152 13.71 3.32 1.34
CA GLY A 152 12.36 2.88 0.98
C GLY A 152 12.27 1.37 0.81
N VAL A 153 11.06 0.84 0.87
CA VAL A 153 10.78 -0.58 0.66
C VAL A 153 10.14 -0.78 -0.71
N ARG A 154 10.66 -1.70 -1.51
CA ARG A 154 10.03 -2.17 -2.74
C ARG A 154 9.55 -3.60 -2.51
N VAL A 155 8.26 -3.86 -2.69
CA VAL A 155 7.73 -5.23 -2.66
C VAL A 155 7.49 -5.71 -4.09
N SER A 156 8.08 -6.85 -4.47
CA SER A 156 7.89 -7.41 -5.82
C SER A 156 8.18 -8.91 -5.89
N GLN A 157 8.17 -9.49 -7.10
CA GLN A 157 8.60 -10.87 -7.33
C GLN A 157 10.13 -11.03 -7.37
N ASN A 158 10.89 -9.95 -7.22
CA ASN A 158 12.36 -10.00 -7.26
C ASN A 158 12.93 -10.57 -5.96
N SER A 159 14.17 -11.07 -6.04
CA SER A 159 14.93 -11.53 -4.88
C SER A 159 15.21 -10.39 -3.87
N LEU A 160 15.33 -10.78 -2.60
CA LEU A 160 15.72 -9.89 -1.51
C LEU A 160 17.04 -9.18 -1.83
N SER A 161 17.06 -7.86 -1.74
CA SER A 161 18.27 -7.06 -1.97
C SER A 161 18.17 -5.69 -1.29
N TYR A 162 19.32 -5.08 -0.99
CA TYR A 162 19.42 -3.69 -0.54
C TYR A 162 20.42 -2.96 -1.42
N TYR A 163 19.95 -1.94 -2.15
CA TYR A 163 20.79 -1.14 -3.05
C TYR A 163 20.17 0.24 -3.26
N ASP A 164 21.00 1.29 -3.35
CA ASP A 164 20.56 2.68 -3.60
C ASP A 164 19.44 3.15 -2.67
N ARG A 165 19.55 2.84 -1.36
CA ARG A 165 18.55 3.14 -0.33
C ARG A 165 17.17 2.53 -0.62
N ILE A 166 17.13 1.39 -1.29
CA ILE A 166 15.92 0.60 -1.54
C ILE A 166 16.12 -0.82 -1.02
N LEU A 167 15.31 -1.19 -0.02
CA LEU A 167 15.15 -2.57 0.42
C LEU A 167 14.10 -3.25 -0.45
N SER A 168 14.54 -4.14 -1.33
CA SER A 168 13.65 -4.96 -2.15
C SER A 168 13.28 -6.22 -1.40
N VAL A 169 11.99 -6.43 -1.16
CA VAL A 169 11.43 -7.54 -0.40
C VAL A 169 10.55 -8.38 -1.34
N PRO A 170 10.75 -9.70 -1.42
CA PRO A 170 9.85 -10.57 -2.18
C PRO A 170 8.41 -10.50 -1.61
N LEU A 171 7.39 -10.63 -2.47
CA LEU A 171 5.98 -10.61 -2.05
C LEU A 171 5.69 -11.56 -0.88
N TYR A 172 6.23 -12.77 -0.90
CA TYR A 172 6.03 -13.76 0.17
C TYR A 172 6.78 -13.43 1.48
N MET A 173 7.53 -12.32 1.55
CA MET A 173 8.28 -11.90 2.73
C MET A 173 7.77 -10.58 3.33
N VAL A 174 6.56 -10.13 3.00
CA VAL A 174 6.00 -8.86 3.52
C VAL A 174 5.96 -8.84 5.05
N GLU A 175 5.64 -9.95 5.70
CA GLU A 175 5.72 -10.12 7.16
C GLU A 175 7.09 -9.74 7.74
N GLN A 176 8.17 -9.99 6.99
CA GLN A 176 9.54 -9.84 7.47
C GLN A 176 10.06 -8.40 7.35
N ILE A 177 9.27 -7.47 6.80
CA ILE A 177 9.66 -6.07 6.61
C ILE A 177 10.17 -5.44 7.92
N PRO A 178 9.49 -5.54 9.08
CA PRO A 178 9.99 -4.94 10.33
C PRO A 178 11.38 -5.43 10.71
N ARG A 179 11.60 -6.75 10.70
CA ARG A 179 12.89 -7.38 11.01
C ARG A 179 13.99 -6.96 10.04
N MET A 180 13.68 -6.86 8.75
CA MET A 180 14.64 -6.45 7.73
C MET A 180 15.01 -4.96 7.82
N VAL A 181 14.04 -4.11 8.18
CA VAL A 181 14.26 -2.68 8.42
C VAL A 181 15.26 -2.49 9.55
N GLU A 182 15.06 -3.16 10.68
CA GLU A 182 16.01 -3.15 11.81
C GLU A 182 17.41 -3.66 11.40
N ALA A 183 17.47 -4.73 10.60
CA ALA A 183 18.75 -5.29 10.15
C ALA A 183 19.53 -4.36 9.20
N VAL A 184 18.85 -3.52 8.40
CA VAL A 184 19.49 -2.49 7.57
C VAL A 184 20.11 -1.41 8.46
N GLU A 185 19.44 -1.03 9.55
CA GLU A 185 19.94 -0.01 10.47
C GLU A 185 21.23 -0.43 11.16
N LEU A 186 21.30 -1.67 11.64
CA LEU A 186 22.49 -2.20 12.29
C LEU A 186 23.73 -2.23 11.38
N LYS A 187 23.56 -2.12 10.06
CA LYS A 187 24.67 -2.07 9.09
C LYS A 187 25.13 -0.64 8.76
N GLU A 188 24.36 0.38 9.13
CA GLU A 188 24.72 1.79 8.91
C GLU A 188 25.46 2.42 10.10
N TYR A 189 25.60 1.69 11.21
CA TYR A 189 26.43 2.02 12.38
C TYR A 189 27.68 1.14 12.46
#